data_AF-A0A5J4Q3L6-F1
#
_entry.id   AF-A0A5J4Q3L6-F1
#
_cell.length_a   1.000
_cell.length_b   1.000
_cell.length_c   1.000
_cell.angle_alpha   90.00
_cell.angle_beta   90.00
_cell.angle_gamma   90.00
#
_symmetry.space_group_name_H-M   'P 1'
#
loop_
_entity.id
_entity.type
_entity.pdbx_description
1 polymer ?
#
loop_
_entity_poly.entity_id
_entity_poly.type
_entity_poly.pdbx_seq_one_letter_code
_entity_poly.pdbx_strand_id
1 'polypeptide(L)' 'MEAIRDFNQLAAHLKTQSRRKRIAVVCANDANTEYAISRALEEGIAEFLMIGDS' A
#
# COMPACT_ATOMS: atom_id res chain seq x y z
N MET A 1 -10.93 20.06 -3.89
CA MET A 1 -9.86 19.09 -3.59
C MET A 1 -8.55 19.77 -3.93
N GLU A 2 -7.67 19.95 -2.96
CA GLU A 2 -6.33 20.51 -3.26
C GLU A 2 -5.52 19.50 -4.07
N ALA A 3 -4.63 20.00 -4.93
CA ALA A 3 -3.74 19.14 -5.68
C ALA A 3 -2.74 18.47 -4.73
N ILE A 4 -2.61 17.15 -4.84
CA ILE A 4 -1.59 16.37 -4.15
C ILE A 4 -0.23 16.68 -4.78
N ARG A 5 0.74 17.13 -3.99
CA ARG A 5 2.07 17.59 -4.43
C ARG A 5 3.21 16.67 -4.01
N ASP A 6 2.96 15.78 -3.05
CA ASP A 6 3.95 14.86 -2.52
C ASP A 6 3.32 13.54 -2.03
N PHE A 7 4.18 12.56 -1.73
CA PHE A 7 3.75 11.24 -1.29
C PHE A 7 3.11 11.22 0.09
N ASN A 8 3.46 12.15 0.99
CA ASN A 8 2.83 12.21 2.31
C ASN A 8 1.39 12.71 2.19
N GLN A 9 1.15 13.70 1.32
CA GLN A 9 -0.20 14.16 0.98
C GLN A 9 -1.03 13.06 0.33
N LEU A 10 -0.43 12.27 -0.57
CA LEU A 10 -1.09 11.12 -1.19
C LEU A 10 -1.48 10.07 -0.15
N ALA A 11 -0.53 9.66 0.70
CA ALA A 11 -0.76 8.67 1.74
C ALA A 11 -1.82 9.13 2.75
N ALA A 12 -1.76 10.39 3.19
CA ALA A 12 -2.77 10.97 4.07
C ALA A 12 -4.16 10.97 3.41
N HIS A 13 -4.25 11.33 2.13
CA HIS A 13 -5.52 11.27 1.40
C HIS A 13 -6.06 9.84 1.34
N LEU A 14 -5.23 8.85 1.02
CA LEU A 14 -5.64 7.44 0.96
C LEU A 14 -6.12 6.92 2.31
N LYS A 15 -5.51 7.34 3.43
CA LYS A 15 -5.98 7.01 4.79
C LYS A 15 -7.40 7.50 5.09
N THR A 16 -7.80 8.64 4.51
CA THR A 16 -9.15 9.18 4.70
C THR A 16 -10.21 8.44 3.88
N GLN A 17 -9.81 7.63 2.90
CA GLN A 17 -10.76 6.88 2.08
C GLN A 17 -11.26 5.65 2.85
N SER A 18 -12.58 5.50 2.94
CA SER A 18 -13.23 4.38 3.65
C SER A 18 -13.04 3.02 2.95
N ARG A 19 -12.33 2.96 1.82
CA ARG A 19 -12.14 1.75 1.02
C ARG A 19 -10.67 1.41 0.84
N ARG A 20 -10.21 0.38 1.54
CA ARG A 20 -8.91 -0.25 1.31
C ARG A 20 -8.91 -0.97 -0.03
N LYS A 21 -7.90 -0.71 -0.86
CA LYS A 21 -7.70 -1.42 -2.13
C LYS A 21 -7.06 -2.78 -1.82
N ARG A 22 -7.55 -3.83 -2.49
CA ARG A 22 -6.93 -5.17 -2.44
C ARG A 22 -5.92 -5.28 -3.58
N ILE A 23 -4.66 -5.55 -3.24
CA ILE A 23 -3.54 -5.57 -4.16
C ILE A 23 -2.99 -7.00 -4.19
N ALA A 24 -2.98 -7.62 -5.37
CA ALA A 24 -2.28 -8.88 -5.58
C ALA A 24 -0.79 -8.60 -5.77
N VAL A 25 0.07 -9.25 -4.99
CA VAL A 25 1.53 -9.11 -5.10
C VAL A 25 2.12 -10.46 -5.49
N VAL A 26 2.89 -10.48 -6.57
CA VAL A 26 3.59 -11.67 -7.06
C VAL A 26 5.08 -11.53 -6.74
N CYS A 27 5.69 -12.58 -6.19
CA CYS A 27 7.14 -12.63 -5.89
C CYS A 27 7.62 -11.48 -4.99
N ALA A 28 7.05 -11.33 -3.79
CA ALA A 28 7.42 -10.28 -2.83
C ALA A 28 8.74 -10.54 -2.09
N ASN A 29 9.78 -10.98 -2.80
CA ASN A 29 11.03 -11.46 -2.19
C ASN A 29 12.12 -10.38 -2.14
N ASP A 30 11.85 -9.17 -2.62
CA ASP A 30 12.77 -8.05 -2.52
C ASP A 30 12.43 -7.12 -1.35
N ALA A 31 13.47 -6.58 -0.72
CA ALA A 31 13.34 -5.74 0.47
C ALA A 31 12.51 -4.46 0.24
N ASN A 32 12.47 -3.94 -0.98
CA ASN A 32 11.68 -2.73 -1.27
C ASN A 32 10.20 -3.04 -1.29
N THR A 33 9.82 -4.16 -1.91
CA THR A 33 8.44 -4.64 -1.92
C THR A 33 7.97 -5.00 -0.52
N GLU A 34 8.80 -5.69 0.27
CA GLU A 34 8.49 -6.00 1.67
C GLU A 34 8.28 -4.74 2.51
N TYR A 35 9.15 -3.73 2.37
CA TYR A 35 9.00 -2.44 3.03
C TYR A 35 7.70 -1.73 2.61
N ALA A 36 7.39 -1.70 1.32
CA ALA A 36 6.20 -1.05 0.80
C ALA A 36 4.90 -1.71 1.31
N ILE A 37 4.87 -3.04 1.37
CA ILE A 37 3.74 -3.82 1.91
C ILE A 37 3.59 -3.53 3.40
N SER A 38 4.68 -3.65 4.17
CA SER A 38 4.67 -3.46 5.62
C SER A 38 4.17 -2.06 5.98
N ARG A 39 4.73 -1.03 5.35
CA ARG A 39 4.30 0.36 5.57
C ARG A 39 2.84 0.57 5.18
N ALA A 40 2.38 0.01 4.06
CA ALA A 40 0.99 0.16 3.62
C ALA A 40 -0.01 -0.54 4.56
N LEU A 41 0.39 -1.66 5.17
CA LEU A 41 -0.38 -2.36 6.20
C LEU A 41 -0.43 -1.54 7.50
N GLU A 42 0.71 -1.05 8.00
CA GLU A 42 0.80 -0.20 9.19
C GLU A 42 -0.02 1.09 9.04
N GLU A 43 0.03 1.69 7.86
CA GLU A 43 -0.72 2.90 7.53
C GLU A 43 -2.21 2.63 7.24
N GLY A 44 -2.63 1.36 7.14
CA GLY A 44 -4.01 0.95 6.93
C GLY A 44 -4.60 1.32 5.56
N ILE A 45 -3.75 1.58 4.57
CA ILE A 45 -4.18 2.11 3.25
C ILE A 45 -4.55 1.02 2.24
N ALA A 46 -4.05 -0.20 2.42
CA ALA A 46 -4.26 -1.31 1.49
C ALA A 46 -4.30 -2.67 2.19
N GLU A 47 -4.88 -3.64 1.48
CA GLU A 47 -4.89 -5.06 1.85
C GLU A 47 -4.15 -5.83 0.74
N PHE A 48 -3.37 -6.84 1.09
CA PHE A 48 -2.51 -7.55 0.14
C PHE A 48 -2.91 -9.03 0.02
N LEU A 49 -2.91 -9.54 -1.22
CA LEU A 49 -3.00 -10.96 -1.53
C LEU A 49 -1.65 -11.40 -2.08
N MET A 50 -0.89 -12.15 -1.29
CA MET A 50 0.42 -12.64 -1.67
C MET A 50 0.27 -13.87 -2.59
N ILE A 51 0.92 -13.83 -3.74
CA ILE A 51 0.95 -14.90 -4.74
C ILE A 51 2.40 -15.34 -4.90
N GLY A 52 2.68 -16.57 -4.48
CA GLY A 52 3.99 -17.22 -4.61
C GLY A 52 3.80 -18.71 -4.79
N ASP A 53 4.88 -19.43 -5.06
CA ASP A 53 4.85 -20.88 -4.87
C ASP A 53 4.88 -21.23 -3.38
N SER A 54 4.36 -22.41 -3.05
CA SER A 54 4.12 -22.86 -1.67
C SER A 54 5.38 -23.38 -0.99
#